data_AF-A0A5A7NHQ8-F1
#
_entry.id   AF-A0A5A7NHQ8-F1
#
_cell.length_a   1.000
_cell.length_b   1.000
_cell.length_c   1.000
_cell.angle_alpha   90.00
_cell.angle_beta   90.00
_cell.angle_gamma   90.00
#
_symmetry.space_group_name_H-M   'P 1'
#
loop_
_entity.id
_entity.type
_entity.pdbx_description
1 polymer ?
#
loop_
_entity_poly.entity_id
_entity_poly.type
_entity_poly.pdbx_seq_one_letter_code
_entity_poly.pdbx_strand_id
1 'polypeptide(L)'
;MRLTQIVITRPDVRVRWSAKAIETLLEGPSGNSTLDLELDAPGLLTEIINALLAPDALASTFSTLDHVAVDGAHVTLVEDASGTTWLMPETQLQFRRAQSQALHVSGRGTLMTQGDSQAGQLDFDATVFGQKGRRQLDVKLSDLRLPLLVDGLDILPVLAGIDMPLDGDMRIDLSAKPDRSLVFLLDAHAKKGQVALAPWYPEPRPFDEISTSVLFDSTQRALEITGLSARFADTEMFVSGTIFPQQDRLSFIALKGGFSALGVDDLSHYWPRTVSNGGREWIERNLESGRISNGELTFLHDEEAHADEKAGLQLDFQFDQLVAHVLRPMPPILGAKGRGRLTDRGLTLHIEGGEADGLPVAGSQVVLSGFGKSEPTAADIQLKMSGALPQILRLIDYEPLGYTTAFGLDPDSLSGRGDLVAYLTFPLVKSLSLNDVALPLMPPWAT
;
A
#
# COMPACT_ATOMS: atom_id res chain seq x y z
N MET A 1 -41.17 -6.40 43.74
CA MET A 1 -39.71 -6.48 43.49
C MET A 1 -39.48 -6.01 42.06
N ARG A 2 -38.67 -4.98 41.83
CA ARG A 2 -38.28 -4.58 40.46
C ARG A 2 -37.00 -5.32 40.13
N LEU A 3 -37.01 -6.09 39.04
CA LEU A 3 -35.83 -6.80 38.58
C LEU A 3 -35.04 -5.81 37.71
N THR A 4 -33.94 -5.29 38.23
CA THR A 4 -33.13 -4.25 37.56
C THR A 4 -31.86 -4.83 36.93
N GLN A 5 -31.41 -6.00 37.38
CA GLN A 5 -30.18 -6.65 36.94
C GLN A 5 -30.36 -8.17 36.78
N ILE A 6 -29.79 -8.72 35.72
CA ILE A 6 -29.65 -10.17 35.50
C ILE A 6 -28.17 -10.50 35.22
N VAL A 7 -27.70 -11.63 35.72
CA VAL A 7 -26.40 -12.20 35.37
C VAL A 7 -26.63 -13.57 34.74
N ILE A 8 -26.12 -13.77 33.52
CA ILE A 8 -26.14 -15.05 32.81
C ILE A 8 -24.70 -15.57 32.82
N THR A 9 -24.50 -16.84 33.16
CA THR A 9 -23.17 -17.44 33.28
C THR A 9 -22.97 -18.48 32.18
N ARG A 10 -21.84 -18.38 31.48
CA ARG A 10 -21.37 -19.27 30.42
C ARG A 10 -22.42 -19.70 29.38
N PRO A 11 -23.21 -18.78 28.79
CA PRO A 11 -24.09 -19.17 27.70
C PRO A 11 -23.26 -19.47 26.44
N ASP A 12 -23.74 -20.42 25.65
CA ASP A 12 -23.28 -20.62 24.28
C ASP A 12 -24.02 -19.63 23.38
N VAL A 13 -23.29 -18.81 22.63
CA VAL A 13 -23.85 -17.82 21.72
C VAL A 13 -23.25 -18.03 20.34
N ARG A 14 -24.07 -18.20 19.32
CA ARG A 14 -23.62 -18.29 17.94
C ARG A 14 -24.07 -17.05 17.18
N VAL A 15 -23.13 -16.38 16.53
CA VAL A 15 -23.38 -15.22 15.68
C VAL A 15 -23.03 -15.62 14.26
N ARG A 16 -24.02 -15.57 13.38
CA ARG A 16 -23.83 -15.79 11.95
C ARG A 16 -23.69 -14.44 11.24
N TRP A 17 -22.76 -14.38 10.30
CA TRP A 17 -22.48 -13.20 9.51
C TRP A 17 -22.13 -13.60 8.08
N SER A 18 -22.27 -12.67 7.14
CA SER A 18 -21.97 -12.92 5.73
C SER A 18 -20.98 -11.88 5.22
N ALA A 19 -19.83 -12.35 4.75
CA ALA A 19 -18.83 -11.48 4.12
C ALA A 19 -19.41 -10.79 2.86
N LYS A 20 -20.18 -11.54 2.07
CA LYS A 20 -20.90 -11.02 0.89
C LYS A 20 -21.89 -9.92 1.23
N ALA A 21 -22.56 -10.00 2.39
CA ALA A 21 -23.47 -8.93 2.83
C ALA A 21 -22.70 -7.63 3.15
N ILE A 22 -21.48 -7.74 3.69
CA ILE A 22 -20.58 -6.59 3.91
C ILE A 22 -20.16 -6.01 2.56
N GLU A 23 -19.72 -6.83 1.60
CA GLU A 23 -19.36 -6.36 0.25
C GLU A 23 -20.50 -5.57 -0.41
N THR A 24 -21.73 -6.09 -0.36
CA THR A 24 -22.87 -5.38 -0.95
C THR A 24 -23.20 -4.06 -0.22
N LEU A 25 -22.86 -3.93 1.06
CA LEU A 25 -23.00 -2.66 1.79
C LEU A 25 -21.92 -1.65 1.40
N LEU A 26 -20.70 -2.12 1.09
CA LEU A 26 -19.64 -1.28 0.54
C LEU A 26 -20.02 -0.75 -0.86
N GLU A 27 -20.84 -1.47 -1.62
CA GLU A 27 -21.42 -0.97 -2.86
C GLU A 27 -22.45 0.16 -2.63
N GLY A 28 -22.88 0.47 -1.41
CA GLY A 28 -23.77 1.59 -1.10
C GLY A 28 -25.27 1.33 -1.36
N PRO A 29 -26.12 2.39 -1.33
CA PRO A 29 -27.57 2.26 -1.10
C PRO A 29 -28.38 1.56 -2.21
N SER A 30 -27.78 1.27 -3.38
CA SER A 30 -28.42 0.48 -4.45
C SER A 30 -28.46 -1.03 -4.15
N GLY A 31 -27.63 -1.51 -3.22
CA GLY A 31 -27.65 -2.89 -2.75
C GLY A 31 -28.86 -3.12 -1.84
N ASN A 32 -29.72 -4.08 -2.18
CA ASN A 32 -30.87 -4.43 -1.32
C ASN A 32 -30.46 -5.11 0.00
N SER A 33 -29.16 -5.19 0.30
CA SER A 33 -28.57 -5.95 1.40
C SER A 33 -28.70 -5.28 2.75
N THR A 34 -28.87 -6.11 3.77
CA THR A 34 -28.82 -5.77 5.19
C THR A 34 -27.65 -6.49 5.82
N LEU A 35 -26.92 -5.82 6.71
CA LEU A 35 -26.03 -6.49 7.66
C LEU A 35 -26.93 -7.08 8.75
N ASP A 36 -27.54 -8.22 8.43
CA ASP A 36 -28.32 -9.01 9.38
C ASP A 36 -27.35 -9.98 10.06
N LEU A 37 -26.90 -9.60 11.25
CA LEU A 37 -26.23 -10.53 12.16
C LEU A 37 -27.32 -11.42 12.75
N GLU A 38 -27.31 -12.70 12.41
CA GLU A 38 -28.25 -13.66 12.98
C GLU A 38 -27.67 -14.16 14.31
N LEU A 39 -28.32 -13.80 15.41
CA LEU A 39 -27.95 -14.23 16.76
C LEU A 39 -28.74 -15.48 17.12
N ASP A 40 -28.05 -16.62 17.19
CA ASP A 40 -28.54 -17.85 17.77
C ASP A 40 -28.03 -17.92 19.23
N ALA A 41 -28.91 -17.59 20.15
CA ALA A 41 -28.63 -17.52 21.58
C ALA A 41 -29.73 -18.28 22.35
N PRO A 42 -29.47 -18.72 23.60
CA PRO A 42 -30.47 -19.37 24.43
C PRO A 42 -31.72 -18.49 24.49
N GLY A 43 -32.91 -19.08 24.33
CA GLY A 43 -34.14 -18.33 24.13
C GLY A 43 -34.38 -17.20 25.16
N LEU A 44 -33.96 -17.42 26.41
CA LEU A 44 -34.00 -16.40 27.47
C LEU A 44 -33.14 -15.16 27.17
N LEU A 45 -31.92 -15.32 26.66
CA LEU A 45 -31.04 -14.21 26.30
C LEU A 45 -31.64 -13.41 25.13
N THR A 46 -32.18 -14.11 24.14
CA THR A 46 -32.86 -13.49 22.98
C THR A 46 -34.10 -12.70 23.41
N GLU A 47 -34.93 -13.26 24.29
CA GLU A 47 -36.10 -12.56 24.85
C GLU A 47 -35.70 -11.31 25.65
N ILE A 48 -34.64 -11.41 26.46
CA ILE A 48 -34.12 -10.30 27.25
C ILE A 48 -33.61 -9.18 26.35
N ILE A 49 -32.79 -9.49 25.34
CA ILE A 49 -32.27 -8.50 24.38
C ILE A 49 -33.43 -7.81 23.63
N ASN A 50 -34.41 -8.59 23.18
CA ASN A 50 -35.58 -8.05 22.49
C ASN A 50 -36.42 -7.13 23.40
N ALA A 51 -36.58 -7.49 24.68
CA ALA A 51 -37.27 -6.65 25.67
C ALA A 51 -36.49 -5.36 25.99
N LEU A 52 -35.15 -5.42 25.95
CA LEU A 52 -34.29 -4.24 26.10
C LEU A 52 -34.41 -3.26 24.92
N LEU A 53 -34.68 -3.76 23.71
CA LEU A 53 -34.83 -2.96 22.49
C LEU A 53 -36.28 -2.51 22.20
N ALA A 54 -37.28 -3.03 22.91
CA ALA A 54 -38.69 -2.76 22.64
C ALA A 54 -39.12 -1.33 23.07
N PRO A 55 -39.90 -0.60 22.23
CA PRO A 55 -40.48 0.71 22.56
C PRO A 55 -41.33 0.72 23.82
N ASP A 56 -42.15 -0.33 23.97
CA ASP A 56 -43.19 -0.46 24.99
C ASP A 56 -42.81 -1.56 25.98
N ALA A 57 -41.63 -1.44 26.58
CA ALA A 57 -41.20 -2.38 27.62
C ALA A 57 -42.20 -2.45 28.79
N LEU A 58 -43.10 -1.46 28.95
CA LEU A 58 -44.09 -1.29 30.02
C LEU A 58 -45.02 -2.49 30.28
N ALA A 59 -45.21 -3.41 29.33
CA ALA A 59 -46.07 -4.59 29.49
C ALA A 59 -45.33 -5.92 29.68
N SER A 60 -43.99 -5.92 29.64
CA SER A 60 -43.17 -7.14 29.76
C SER A 60 -42.63 -7.37 31.19
N THR A 61 -42.34 -8.63 31.54
CA THR A 61 -41.68 -9.01 32.81
C THR A 61 -40.32 -8.30 33.01
N PHE A 62 -39.70 -7.85 31.91
CA PHE A 62 -38.39 -7.20 31.90
C PHE A 62 -38.47 -5.67 31.71
N SER A 63 -39.66 -5.08 31.92
CA SER A 63 -39.91 -3.63 31.83
C SER A 63 -38.97 -2.76 32.66
N THR A 64 -38.54 -3.27 33.81
CA THR A 64 -37.66 -2.59 34.77
C THR A 64 -36.19 -2.98 34.64
N LEU A 65 -35.85 -3.83 33.66
CA LEU A 65 -34.50 -4.32 33.46
C LEU A 65 -33.66 -3.26 32.76
N ASP A 66 -32.60 -2.81 33.45
CA ASP A 66 -31.69 -1.78 32.97
C ASP A 66 -30.31 -2.34 32.64
N HIS A 67 -29.91 -3.46 33.29
CA HIS A 67 -28.59 -4.05 33.13
C HIS A 67 -28.65 -5.58 33.02
N VAL A 68 -27.90 -6.14 32.07
CA VAL A 68 -27.67 -7.58 31.94
C VAL A 68 -26.19 -7.80 31.76
N ALA A 69 -25.61 -8.63 32.61
CA ALA A 69 -24.23 -9.06 32.46
C ALA A 69 -24.21 -10.53 32.01
N VAL A 70 -23.30 -10.83 31.10
CA VAL A 70 -22.97 -12.20 30.71
C VAL A 70 -21.52 -12.44 31.10
N ASP A 71 -21.32 -13.43 31.96
CA ASP A 71 -20.00 -13.81 32.46
C ASP A 71 -19.57 -15.13 31.81
N GLY A 72 -18.45 -15.11 31.10
CA GLY A 72 -17.83 -16.29 30.51
C GLY A 72 -18.56 -16.89 29.29
N ALA A 73 -19.17 -16.08 28.42
CA ALA A 73 -19.86 -16.59 27.23
C ALA A 73 -18.92 -17.34 26.27
N HIS A 74 -19.42 -18.43 25.69
CA HIS A 74 -18.76 -19.10 24.56
C HIS A 74 -19.37 -18.56 23.27
N VAL A 75 -18.74 -17.52 22.71
CA VAL A 75 -19.22 -16.92 21.46
C VAL A 75 -18.58 -17.64 20.27
N THR A 76 -19.41 -18.07 19.34
CA THR A 76 -19.00 -18.71 18.09
C THR A 76 -19.42 -17.82 16.93
N LEU A 77 -18.46 -17.25 16.21
CA LEU A 77 -18.69 -16.48 15.00
C LEU A 77 -18.63 -17.42 13.80
N VAL A 78 -19.66 -17.43 12.97
CA VAL A 78 -19.75 -18.32 11.79
C VAL A 78 -19.98 -17.48 10.54
N GLU A 79 -19.08 -17.60 9.57
CA GLU A 79 -19.30 -17.01 8.25
C GLU A 79 -20.21 -17.92 7.41
N ASP A 80 -21.28 -17.35 6.86
CA ASP A 80 -22.39 -18.12 6.28
C ASP A 80 -22.04 -18.85 4.98
N ALA A 81 -21.18 -18.29 4.13
CA ALA A 81 -20.87 -18.87 2.83
C ALA A 81 -19.87 -20.04 2.92
N SER A 82 -18.83 -19.86 3.72
CA SER A 82 -17.72 -20.80 3.91
C SER A 82 -17.94 -21.77 5.06
N GLY A 83 -18.76 -21.39 6.05
CA GLY A 83 -18.90 -22.11 7.30
C GLY A 83 -17.71 -21.94 8.26
N THR A 84 -16.76 -21.07 7.93
CA THR A 84 -15.59 -20.82 8.77
C THR A 84 -16.04 -20.31 10.13
N THR A 85 -15.40 -20.83 11.17
CA THR A 85 -15.79 -20.57 12.55
C THR A 85 -14.62 -20.00 13.35
N TRP A 86 -14.90 -18.91 14.06
CA TRP A 86 -14.02 -18.35 15.09
C TRP A 86 -14.68 -18.45 16.45
N LEU A 87 -13.87 -18.65 17.47
CA LEU A 87 -14.31 -18.86 18.84
C LEU A 87 -13.82 -17.70 19.70
N MET A 88 -14.69 -17.19 20.57
CA MET A 88 -14.32 -16.27 21.63
C MET A 88 -14.76 -16.86 22.97
N PRO A 89 -13.93 -17.72 23.58
CA PRO A 89 -14.25 -18.33 24.86
C PRO A 89 -14.18 -17.31 25.99
N GLU A 90 -14.90 -17.59 27.08
CA GLU A 90 -14.90 -16.77 28.30
C GLU A 90 -15.16 -15.27 28.05
N THR A 91 -15.98 -14.96 27.03
CA THR A 91 -16.29 -13.58 26.64
C THR A 91 -17.19 -12.92 27.68
N GLN A 92 -16.80 -11.72 28.12
CA GLN A 92 -17.62 -10.90 29.00
C GLN A 92 -18.47 -9.97 28.15
N LEU A 93 -19.78 -9.93 28.41
CA LEU A 93 -20.70 -9.02 27.74
C LEU A 93 -21.52 -8.23 28.78
N GLN A 94 -21.77 -6.97 28.48
CA GLN A 94 -22.66 -6.12 29.26
C GLN A 94 -23.67 -5.46 28.34
N PHE A 95 -24.94 -5.55 28.72
CA PHE A 95 -26.04 -4.89 28.06
C PHE A 95 -26.63 -3.88 29.03
N ARG A 96 -26.78 -2.64 28.60
CA ARG A 96 -27.34 -1.57 29.42
C ARG A 96 -28.35 -0.77 28.62
N ARG A 97 -29.57 -0.68 29.13
CA ARG A 97 -30.59 0.20 28.57
C ARG A 97 -30.15 1.66 28.71
N ALA A 98 -30.24 2.43 27.64
CA ALA A 98 -30.09 3.88 27.66
C ALA A 98 -31.44 4.57 27.51
N GLN A 99 -31.47 5.86 27.84
CA GLN A 99 -32.64 6.71 27.57
C GLN A 99 -32.90 6.75 26.05
N SER A 100 -34.15 6.94 25.60
CA SER A 100 -34.56 7.00 24.18
C SER A 100 -34.39 5.73 23.32
N GLN A 101 -34.82 4.55 23.82
CA GLN A 101 -34.83 3.27 23.05
C GLN A 101 -33.45 2.81 22.54
N ALA A 102 -32.38 3.25 23.20
CA ALA A 102 -31.02 2.84 22.90
C ALA A 102 -30.58 1.68 23.82
N LEU A 103 -29.83 0.74 23.26
CA LEU A 103 -29.16 -0.32 23.98
C LEU A 103 -27.65 -0.14 23.82
N HIS A 104 -26.95 0.06 24.93
CA HIS A 104 -25.49 -0.03 24.95
C HIS A 104 -25.10 -1.49 25.18
N VAL A 105 -24.18 -1.97 24.36
CA VAL A 105 -23.58 -3.29 24.49
C VAL A 105 -22.08 -3.12 24.54
N SER A 106 -21.41 -3.67 25.54
CA SER A 106 -19.96 -3.72 25.57
C SER A 106 -19.48 -5.13 25.79
N GLY A 107 -18.29 -5.45 25.30
CA GLY A 107 -17.71 -6.76 25.48
C GLY A 107 -16.21 -6.81 25.30
N ARG A 108 -15.62 -7.85 25.87
CA ARG A 108 -14.20 -8.17 25.78
C ARG A 108 -14.04 -9.66 25.59
N GLY A 109 -13.25 -10.05 24.60
CA GLY A 109 -12.94 -11.46 24.35
C GLY A 109 -11.64 -11.66 23.58
N THR A 110 -11.10 -12.86 23.70
CA THR A 110 -9.96 -13.31 22.88
C THR A 110 -10.51 -14.06 21.67
N LEU A 111 -10.12 -13.67 20.47
CA LEU A 111 -10.51 -14.32 19.24
C LEU A 111 -9.56 -15.50 18.96
N MET A 112 -10.13 -16.68 18.73
CA MET A 112 -9.40 -17.90 18.43
C MET A 112 -9.94 -18.53 17.14
N THR A 113 -9.04 -19.18 16.41
CA THR A 113 -9.40 -20.03 15.27
C THR A 113 -9.94 -21.38 15.76
N GLN A 114 -10.59 -22.14 14.87
CA GLN A 114 -10.99 -23.52 15.15
C GLN A 114 -9.79 -24.44 15.47
N GLY A 115 -8.58 -24.10 14.98
CA GLY A 115 -7.33 -24.81 15.22
C GLY A 115 -6.62 -24.43 16.54
N ASP A 116 -7.33 -23.80 17.49
CA ASP A 116 -6.81 -23.40 18.82
C ASP A 116 -5.65 -22.40 18.76
N SER A 117 -5.54 -21.64 17.67
CA SER A 117 -4.59 -20.53 17.53
C SER A 117 -5.28 -19.22 17.89
N GLN A 118 -4.68 -18.44 18.79
CA GLN A 118 -5.14 -17.09 19.13
C GLN A 118 -4.90 -16.15 17.95
N ALA A 119 -5.98 -15.51 17.49
CA ALA A 119 -5.96 -14.56 16.39
C ALA A 119 -5.94 -13.09 16.85
N GLY A 120 -6.24 -12.80 18.12
CA GLY A 120 -6.13 -11.46 18.70
C GLY A 120 -7.09 -11.24 19.87
N GLN A 121 -7.14 -10.01 20.37
CA GLN A 121 -8.10 -9.57 21.38
C GLN A 121 -9.00 -8.48 20.81
N LEU A 122 -10.27 -8.52 21.20
CA LEU A 122 -11.30 -7.59 20.79
C LEU A 122 -11.98 -7.00 22.02
N ASP A 123 -11.92 -5.68 22.15
CA ASP A 123 -12.78 -4.89 23.03
C ASP A 123 -13.76 -4.15 22.14
N PHE A 124 -15.05 -4.18 22.46
CA PHE A 124 -16.04 -3.44 21.68
C PHE A 124 -17.06 -2.73 22.56
N ASP A 125 -17.53 -1.60 22.05
CA ASP A 125 -18.62 -0.81 22.60
C ASP A 125 -19.58 -0.49 21.45
N ALA A 126 -20.85 -0.81 21.62
CA ALA A 126 -21.87 -0.62 20.61
C ALA A 126 -23.09 0.10 21.18
N THR A 127 -23.72 0.92 20.35
CA THR A 127 -25.01 1.54 20.65
C THR A 127 -26.00 1.23 19.55
N VAL A 128 -27.10 0.57 19.92
CA VAL A 128 -28.17 0.18 19.00
C VAL A 128 -29.41 1.02 19.31
N PHE A 129 -29.88 1.80 18.34
CA PHE A 129 -31.04 2.68 18.50
C PHE A 129 -32.31 2.00 17.97
N GLY A 130 -33.03 1.28 18.83
CA GLY A 130 -34.21 0.49 18.46
C GLY A 130 -33.90 -0.69 17.53
N GLN A 131 -34.91 -1.51 17.21
CA GLN A 131 -34.70 -2.77 16.46
C GLN A 131 -34.27 -2.59 15.00
N LYS A 132 -34.63 -1.47 14.36
CA LYS A 132 -34.35 -1.19 12.94
C LYS A 132 -33.63 0.15 12.72
N GLY A 133 -33.15 0.78 13.79
CA GLY A 133 -32.52 2.09 13.72
C GLY A 133 -31.01 2.02 13.52
N ARG A 134 -30.35 3.14 13.80
CA ARG A 134 -28.90 3.31 13.68
C ARG A 134 -28.15 2.33 14.60
N ARG A 135 -26.99 1.87 14.16
CA ARG A 135 -26.04 1.09 14.97
C ARG A 135 -24.70 1.81 14.92
N GLN A 136 -24.09 1.99 16.08
CA GLN A 136 -22.73 2.51 16.21
C GLN A 136 -21.91 1.45 16.91
N LEU A 137 -20.71 1.18 16.43
CA LEU A 137 -19.81 0.17 16.95
C LEU A 137 -18.40 0.73 16.96
N ASP A 138 -17.80 0.83 18.13
CA ASP A 138 -16.39 1.09 18.35
C ASP A 138 -15.74 -0.25 18.72
N VAL A 139 -14.65 -0.61 18.06
CA VAL A 139 -13.89 -1.84 18.31
C VAL A 139 -12.43 -1.48 18.47
N LYS A 140 -11.84 -1.87 19.58
CA LYS A 140 -10.41 -1.87 19.80
C LYS A 140 -9.85 -3.26 19.53
N LEU A 141 -8.86 -3.30 18.66
CA LEU A 141 -8.13 -4.47 18.22
C LEU A 141 -6.79 -4.49 18.94
N SER A 142 -6.37 -5.66 19.44
CA SER A 142 -5.03 -5.83 20.02
C SER A 142 -4.41 -7.14 19.59
N ASP A 143 -3.16 -7.08 19.14
CA ASP A 143 -2.39 -8.23 18.64
C ASP A 143 -3.16 -9.07 17.59
N LEU A 144 -3.87 -8.40 16.68
CA LEU A 144 -4.69 -9.06 15.66
C LEU A 144 -3.80 -9.64 14.55
N ARG A 145 -3.97 -10.92 14.25
CA ARG A 145 -3.22 -11.67 13.22
C ARG A 145 -4.12 -11.98 12.03
N LEU A 146 -4.12 -11.09 11.06
CA LEU A 146 -4.93 -11.21 9.83
C LEU A 146 -4.78 -12.55 9.10
N PRO A 147 -3.58 -13.16 8.97
CA PRO A 147 -3.44 -14.44 8.28
C PRO A 147 -4.22 -15.60 8.93
N LEU A 148 -4.59 -15.49 10.20
CA LEU A 148 -5.40 -16.49 10.91
C LEU A 148 -6.93 -16.26 10.72
N LEU A 149 -7.32 -15.14 10.11
CA LEU A 149 -8.72 -14.71 9.97
C LEU A 149 -9.22 -14.77 8.54
N VAL A 150 -8.36 -15.05 7.57
CA VAL A 150 -8.68 -15.03 6.13
C VAL A 150 -9.13 -16.38 5.59
N ASP A 151 -8.93 -17.48 6.34
CA ASP A 151 -9.37 -18.80 5.91
C ASP A 151 -10.89 -18.80 5.65
N GLY A 152 -11.28 -19.28 4.47
CA GLY A 152 -12.68 -19.29 4.03
C GLY A 152 -13.31 -17.91 3.79
N LEU A 153 -12.55 -16.83 3.87
CA LEU A 153 -13.00 -15.53 3.39
C LEU A 153 -12.46 -15.30 1.98
N ASP A 154 -13.37 -15.26 1.00
CA ASP A 154 -13.03 -14.85 -0.38
C ASP A 154 -12.69 -13.34 -0.44
N ILE A 155 -12.92 -12.60 0.64
CA ILE A 155 -12.64 -11.17 0.75
C ILE A 155 -11.13 -10.95 0.92
N LEU A 156 -10.54 -10.24 -0.04
CA LEU A 156 -9.19 -9.69 0.01
C LEU A 156 -8.08 -10.69 0.37
N PRO A 157 -7.64 -11.54 -0.59
CA PRO A 157 -6.43 -12.38 -0.46
C PRO A 157 -5.18 -11.62 0.00
N VAL A 158 -5.15 -10.31 -0.22
CA VAL A 158 -4.09 -9.39 0.20
C VAL A 158 -3.88 -9.38 1.72
N LEU A 159 -4.92 -9.59 2.53
CA LEU A 159 -4.83 -9.59 4.00
C LEU A 159 -4.05 -10.79 4.53
N ALA A 160 -4.07 -11.91 3.81
CA ALA A 160 -3.36 -13.14 4.17
C ALA A 160 -1.85 -12.96 4.20
N GLY A 161 -1.33 -12.03 3.40
CA GLY A 161 0.09 -11.76 3.31
C GLY A 161 0.59 -10.71 4.29
N ILE A 162 -0.27 -10.12 5.13
CA ILE A 162 0.12 -9.15 6.17
C ILE A 162 0.40 -9.93 7.46
N ASP A 163 1.59 -10.51 7.58
CA ASP A 163 2.03 -11.24 8.78
C ASP A 163 2.66 -10.28 9.80
N MET A 164 1.78 -9.49 10.42
CA MET A 164 2.15 -8.52 11.44
C MET A 164 1.05 -8.48 12.51
N PRO A 165 1.39 -8.38 13.81
CA PRO A 165 0.41 -8.14 14.85
C PRO A 165 -0.13 -6.70 14.73
N LEU A 166 -1.44 -6.58 14.55
CA LEU A 166 -2.12 -5.31 14.33
C LEU A 166 -2.87 -4.87 15.60
N ASP A 167 -2.59 -3.66 16.01
CA ASP A 167 -3.28 -2.94 17.08
C ASP A 167 -4.04 -1.77 16.44
N GLY A 168 -5.23 -1.43 16.94
CA GLY A 168 -5.96 -0.32 16.35
C GLY A 168 -7.36 -0.11 16.90
N ASP A 169 -7.99 0.94 16.41
CA ASP A 169 -9.35 1.33 16.73
C ASP A 169 -10.15 1.41 15.43
N MET A 170 -11.34 0.81 15.44
CA MET A 170 -12.26 0.75 14.33
C MET A 170 -13.61 1.32 14.77
N ARG A 171 -14.14 2.28 14.04
CA ARG A 171 -15.50 2.80 14.25
C ARG A 171 -16.36 2.53 13.04
N ILE A 172 -17.53 1.98 13.30
CA ILE A 172 -18.53 1.61 12.31
C ILE A 172 -19.85 2.29 12.67
N ASP A 173 -20.37 3.08 11.75
CA ASP A 173 -21.67 3.76 11.85
C ASP A 173 -22.59 3.25 10.73
N LEU A 174 -23.61 2.47 11.08
CA LEU A 174 -24.66 2.05 10.15
C LEU A 174 -25.94 2.86 10.42
N SER A 175 -26.42 3.59 9.42
CA SER A 175 -27.69 4.32 9.51
C SER A 175 -28.91 3.41 9.31
N ALA A 176 -30.07 3.93 9.74
CA ALA A 176 -31.34 3.21 9.64
C ALA A 176 -31.88 3.20 8.20
N LYS A 177 -32.95 2.43 7.97
CA LYS A 177 -33.79 2.60 6.77
C LYS A 177 -34.43 3.99 6.73
N PRO A 178 -34.66 4.59 5.53
CA PRO A 178 -34.40 4.03 4.20
C PRO A 178 -32.97 4.21 3.68
N ASP A 179 -32.18 5.12 4.27
CA ASP A 179 -30.91 5.60 3.70
C ASP A 179 -29.79 4.54 3.69
N ARG A 180 -29.69 3.70 4.73
CA ARG A 180 -28.72 2.58 4.84
C ARG A 180 -27.30 2.94 4.34
N SER A 181 -26.71 3.95 4.95
CA SER A 181 -25.31 4.31 4.79
C SER A 181 -24.43 3.60 5.84
N LEU A 182 -23.20 3.28 5.42
CA LEU A 182 -22.11 2.79 6.23
C LEU A 182 -20.99 3.82 6.21
N VAL A 183 -20.58 4.26 7.39
CA VAL A 183 -19.33 4.98 7.58
C VAL A 183 -18.38 4.10 8.39
N PHE A 184 -17.17 3.92 7.90
CA PHE A 184 -16.12 3.12 8.51
C PHE A 184 -14.87 3.98 8.69
N LEU A 185 -14.33 3.98 9.91
CA LEU A 185 -13.08 4.62 10.28
C LEU A 185 -12.17 3.55 10.87
N LEU A 186 -10.92 3.51 10.43
CA LEU A 186 -9.90 2.62 10.96
C LEU A 186 -8.62 3.40 11.21
N ASP A 187 -8.13 3.33 12.44
CA ASP A 187 -6.79 3.73 12.81
C ASP A 187 -6.05 2.48 13.29
N ALA A 188 -5.10 2.00 12.48
CA ALA A 188 -4.37 0.78 12.75
C ALA A 188 -2.86 0.98 12.69
N HIS A 189 -2.14 0.24 13.52
CA HIS A 189 -0.69 0.20 13.51
C HIS A 189 -0.20 -1.23 13.76
N ALA A 190 0.93 -1.54 13.15
CA ALA A 190 1.64 -2.79 13.35
C ALA A 190 3.13 -2.47 13.48
N LYS A 191 3.82 -3.21 14.36
CA LYS A 191 5.26 -3.05 14.57
C LYS A 191 6.04 -3.94 13.61
N LYS A 192 7.00 -4.72 14.09
CA LYS A 192 7.80 -5.60 13.24
C LYS A 192 6.98 -6.74 12.69
N GLY A 193 7.14 -7.02 11.40
CA GLY A 193 6.52 -8.17 10.75
C GLY A 193 6.87 -8.21 9.27
N GLN A 194 6.11 -8.99 8.50
CA GLN A 194 6.37 -9.17 7.08
C GLN A 194 5.11 -8.99 6.25
N VAL A 195 5.30 -8.50 5.02
CA VAL A 195 4.21 -8.22 4.11
C VAL A 195 4.50 -8.87 2.74
N ALA A 196 3.56 -9.67 2.25
CA ALA A 196 3.53 -10.26 0.92
C ALA A 196 2.24 -9.85 0.22
N LEU A 197 2.32 -9.06 -0.85
CA LEU A 197 1.16 -8.52 -1.56
C LEU A 197 1.24 -8.90 -3.03
N ALA A 198 0.72 -10.07 -3.40
CA ALA A 198 0.66 -10.46 -4.80
C ALA A 198 -0.33 -9.55 -5.58
N PRO A 199 -0.02 -9.16 -6.83
CA PRO A 199 1.15 -9.57 -7.62
C PRO A 199 2.39 -8.67 -7.42
N TRP A 200 2.30 -7.57 -6.69
CA TRP A 200 3.36 -6.56 -6.55
C TRP A 200 4.59 -7.06 -5.77
N TYR A 201 4.37 -7.74 -4.65
CA TYR A 201 5.38 -8.29 -3.74
C TYR A 201 5.02 -9.74 -3.39
N PRO A 202 5.23 -10.71 -4.29
CA PRO A 202 4.84 -12.11 -4.04
C PRO A 202 5.69 -12.79 -2.96
N GLU A 203 6.87 -12.26 -2.67
CA GLU A 203 7.72 -12.72 -1.58
C GLU A 203 7.54 -11.80 -0.36
N PRO A 204 7.57 -12.35 0.87
CA PRO A 204 7.52 -11.54 2.09
C PRO A 204 8.65 -10.50 2.14
N ARG A 205 8.29 -9.29 2.56
CA ARG A 205 9.19 -8.15 2.77
C ARG A 205 9.11 -7.71 4.23
N PRO A 206 10.25 -7.50 4.92
CA PRO A 206 10.23 -7.07 6.30
C PRO A 206 9.82 -5.60 6.42
N PHE A 207 8.99 -5.30 7.39
CA PHE A 207 8.66 -3.93 7.79
C PHE A 207 8.93 -3.80 9.29
N ASP A 208 9.50 -2.67 9.69
CA ASP A 208 9.69 -2.35 11.10
C ASP A 208 8.40 -1.84 11.74
N GLU A 209 7.59 -1.14 10.94
CA GLU A 209 6.36 -0.49 11.37
C GLU A 209 5.49 -0.14 10.16
N ILE A 210 4.17 -0.28 10.31
CA ILE A 210 3.16 0.22 9.37
C ILE A 210 2.06 0.86 10.19
N SER A 211 1.62 2.06 9.82
CA SER A 211 0.44 2.71 10.40
C SER A 211 -0.48 3.20 9.29
N THR A 212 -1.79 3.13 9.51
CA THR A 212 -2.78 3.59 8.54
C THR A 212 -4.02 4.17 9.23
N SER A 213 -4.52 5.26 8.67
CA SER A 213 -5.78 5.90 9.01
C SER A 213 -6.63 5.97 7.75
N VAL A 214 -7.80 5.32 7.79
CA VAL A 214 -8.69 5.13 6.65
C VAL A 214 -10.11 5.54 7.01
N LEU A 215 -10.77 6.27 6.12
CA LEU A 215 -12.19 6.60 6.18
C LEU A 215 -12.88 6.05 4.92
N PHE A 216 -14.01 5.38 5.11
CA PHE A 216 -14.88 4.97 4.01
C PHE A 216 -16.31 5.48 4.26
N ASP A 217 -16.91 6.09 3.24
CA ASP A 217 -18.32 6.51 3.22
C ASP A 217 -19.03 5.83 2.04
N SER A 218 -19.98 4.94 2.33
CA SER A 218 -20.73 4.19 1.32
C SER A 218 -21.67 5.06 0.47
N THR A 219 -22.03 6.24 0.94
CA THR A 219 -22.88 7.20 0.23
C THR A 219 -22.09 7.89 -0.87
N GLN A 220 -20.87 8.28 -0.56
CA GLN A 220 -19.95 8.91 -1.51
C GLN A 220 -19.20 7.86 -2.35
N ARG A 221 -19.21 6.59 -1.91
CA ARG A 221 -18.33 5.52 -2.41
C ARG A 221 -16.89 6.00 -2.49
N ALA A 222 -16.44 6.63 -1.41
CA ALA A 222 -15.11 7.20 -1.31
C ALA A 222 -14.36 6.49 -0.20
N LEU A 223 -13.16 6.00 -0.53
CA LEU A 223 -12.17 5.52 0.42
C LEU A 223 -11.08 6.57 0.51
N GLU A 224 -10.99 7.26 1.65
CA GLU A 224 -9.94 8.22 1.94
C GLU A 224 -8.87 7.54 2.80
N ILE A 225 -7.64 7.56 2.31
CA ILE A 225 -6.45 7.21 3.08
C ILE A 225 -5.93 8.54 3.64
N THR A 226 -6.33 8.88 4.86
CA THR A 226 -5.89 10.11 5.53
C THR A 226 -4.38 10.08 5.77
N GLY A 227 -3.85 8.90 6.08
CA GLY A 227 -2.41 8.67 6.15
C GLY A 227 -2.09 7.19 6.18
N LEU A 228 -1.09 6.78 5.42
CA LEU A 228 -0.40 5.51 5.54
C LEU A 228 1.06 5.85 5.72
N SER A 229 1.70 5.33 6.76
CA SER A 229 3.14 5.42 6.95
C SER A 229 3.74 4.04 7.12
N ALA A 230 4.98 3.88 6.69
CA ALA A 230 5.72 2.65 6.87
C ALA A 230 7.20 2.94 7.11
N ARG A 231 7.84 2.10 7.92
CA ARG A 231 9.29 2.10 8.13
C ARG A 231 9.87 0.75 7.75
N PHE A 232 10.88 0.77 6.89
CA PHE A 232 11.56 -0.42 6.38
C PHE A 232 12.94 -0.03 5.85
N ALA A 233 13.96 -0.87 5.99
CA ALA A 233 15.31 -0.61 5.45
C ALA A 233 15.81 0.84 5.69
N ASP A 234 15.69 1.33 6.92
CA ASP A 234 16.02 2.72 7.34
C ASP A 234 15.32 3.83 6.51
N THR A 235 14.25 3.47 5.81
CA THR A 235 13.39 4.32 5.00
C THR A 235 12.10 4.60 5.75
N GLU A 236 11.67 5.84 5.75
CA GLU A 236 10.32 6.24 6.15
C GLU A 236 9.54 6.58 4.88
N MET A 237 8.37 5.98 4.70
CA MET A 237 7.45 6.23 3.59
C MET A 237 6.14 6.76 4.13
N PHE A 238 5.50 7.66 3.39
CA PHE A 238 4.13 8.08 3.65
C PHE A 238 3.32 8.14 2.36
N VAL A 239 2.02 7.85 2.46
CA VAL A 239 1.04 7.94 1.37
C VAL A 239 -0.28 8.44 1.94
N SER A 240 -0.97 9.31 1.22
CA SER A 240 -2.35 9.69 1.48
C SER A 240 -3.09 9.90 0.16
N GLY A 241 -4.42 9.90 0.20
CA GLY A 241 -5.19 10.11 -1.00
C GLY A 241 -6.61 9.59 -0.93
N THR A 242 -7.24 9.52 -2.10
CA THR A 242 -8.64 9.11 -2.23
C THR A 242 -8.79 8.13 -3.37
N ILE A 243 -9.62 7.12 -3.13
CA ILE A 243 -9.99 6.08 -4.10
C ILE A 243 -11.51 6.09 -4.20
N PHE A 244 -12.02 6.18 -5.44
CA PHE A 244 -13.45 6.00 -5.72
C PHE A 244 -13.63 4.69 -6.49
N PRO A 245 -14.13 3.63 -5.85
CA PRO A 245 -14.56 2.42 -6.54
C PRO A 245 -15.88 2.64 -7.30
N GLN A 246 -16.01 2.00 -8.46
CA GLN A 246 -17.25 1.93 -9.23
C GLN A 246 -17.49 0.49 -9.68
N GLN A 247 -18.49 -0.17 -9.09
CA GLN A 247 -18.73 -1.62 -9.24
C GLN A 247 -17.46 -2.42 -8.89
N ASP A 248 -16.94 -3.20 -9.83
CA ASP A 248 -15.73 -4.03 -9.70
C ASP A 248 -14.45 -3.36 -10.24
N ARG A 249 -14.48 -2.05 -10.52
CA ARG A 249 -13.33 -1.31 -11.06
C ARG A 249 -13.01 -0.10 -10.18
N LEU A 250 -11.73 0.27 -10.15
CA LEU A 250 -11.28 1.51 -9.55
C LEU A 250 -11.50 2.63 -10.58
N SER A 251 -12.53 3.46 -10.43
CA SER A 251 -12.83 4.51 -11.42
C SER A 251 -11.89 5.71 -11.28
N PHE A 252 -11.49 6.01 -10.04
CA PHE A 252 -10.56 7.10 -9.76
C PHE A 252 -9.67 6.79 -8.58
N ILE A 253 -8.39 7.12 -8.70
CA ILE A 253 -7.37 7.04 -7.64
C ILE A 253 -6.53 8.31 -7.70
N ALA A 254 -6.42 9.04 -6.60
CA ALA A 254 -5.44 10.10 -6.45
C ALA A 254 -4.64 9.86 -5.17
N LEU A 255 -3.36 9.55 -5.33
CA LEU A 255 -2.43 9.33 -4.21
C LEU A 255 -1.30 10.35 -4.29
N LYS A 256 -0.89 10.81 -3.11
CA LYS A 256 0.33 11.58 -2.89
C LYS A 256 1.13 10.92 -1.81
N GLY A 257 2.44 10.99 -1.90
CA GLY A 257 3.29 10.36 -0.91
C GLY A 257 4.75 10.73 -1.11
N GLY A 258 5.60 10.01 -0.41
CA GLY A 258 7.03 10.20 -0.51
C GLY A 258 7.79 9.26 0.40
N PHE A 259 9.11 9.33 0.31
CA PHE A 259 10.00 8.59 1.19
C PHE A 259 11.26 9.39 1.53
N SER A 260 11.84 9.09 2.69
CA SER A 260 13.01 9.78 3.22
C SER A 260 14.29 9.45 2.45
N ALA A 261 14.78 8.22 2.58
CA ALA A 261 15.94 7.73 1.84
C ALA A 261 15.94 6.21 1.73
N LEU A 262 16.30 5.68 0.56
CA LEU A 262 16.38 4.26 0.27
C LEU A 262 17.73 3.94 -0.41
N GLY A 263 18.39 2.87 0.05
CA GLY A 263 19.60 2.36 -0.59
C GLY A 263 19.29 1.72 -1.94
N VAL A 264 20.21 1.85 -2.91
CA VAL A 264 20.07 1.16 -4.21
C VAL A 264 19.99 -0.37 -4.03
N ASP A 265 20.68 -0.92 -3.04
CA ASP A 265 20.64 -2.36 -2.72
C ASP A 265 19.24 -2.81 -2.31
N ASP A 266 18.54 -1.99 -1.51
CA ASP A 266 17.17 -2.24 -1.04
C ASP A 266 16.12 -1.93 -2.11
N LEU A 267 16.42 -1.04 -3.07
CA LEU A 267 15.51 -0.63 -4.12
C LEU A 267 14.95 -1.83 -4.90
N SER A 268 15.80 -2.80 -5.27
CA SER A 268 15.38 -4.02 -5.98
C SER A 268 14.38 -4.88 -5.19
N HIS A 269 14.44 -4.78 -3.86
CA HIS A 269 13.62 -5.53 -2.91
C HIS A 269 12.25 -4.87 -2.74
N TYR A 270 12.20 -3.54 -2.63
CA TYR A 270 10.98 -2.75 -2.41
C TYR A 270 10.38 -2.13 -3.67
N TRP A 271 10.94 -2.38 -4.86
CA TRP A 271 10.33 -2.01 -6.14
C TRP A 271 9.22 -3.01 -6.53
N PRO A 272 7.96 -2.58 -6.77
CA PRO A 272 6.87 -3.47 -7.15
C PRO A 272 7.14 -4.27 -8.45
N ARG A 273 6.93 -5.59 -8.44
CA ARG A 273 7.22 -6.47 -9.59
C ARG A 273 6.44 -6.17 -10.86
N THR A 274 5.31 -5.48 -10.77
CA THR A 274 4.44 -5.17 -11.93
C THR A 274 4.64 -3.75 -12.46
N VAL A 275 5.50 -2.95 -11.83
CA VAL A 275 5.73 -1.55 -12.20
C VAL A 275 7.05 -1.43 -12.96
N SER A 276 6.98 -1.06 -14.24
CA SER A 276 8.15 -0.78 -15.10
C SER A 276 9.25 -1.85 -15.08
N ASN A 277 8.91 -3.09 -15.46
CA ASN A 277 9.83 -4.24 -15.40
C ASN A 277 11.17 -3.99 -16.09
N GLY A 278 11.18 -3.40 -17.29
CA GLY A 278 12.43 -3.14 -18.00
C GLY A 278 13.25 -1.99 -17.41
N GLY A 279 12.59 -0.99 -16.80
CA GLY A 279 13.28 0.04 -16.01
C GLY A 279 13.94 -0.55 -14.77
N ARG A 280 13.24 -1.46 -14.09
CA ARG A 280 13.78 -2.23 -12.95
C ARG A 280 14.98 -3.08 -13.34
N GLU A 281 14.88 -3.87 -14.41
CA GLU A 281 16.00 -4.70 -14.90
C GLU A 281 17.24 -3.87 -15.25
N TRP A 282 17.05 -2.70 -15.88
CA TRP A 282 18.17 -1.81 -16.18
C TRP A 282 18.83 -1.27 -14.90
N ILE A 283 18.03 -0.85 -13.93
CA ILE A 283 18.52 -0.35 -12.64
C ILE A 283 19.33 -1.43 -11.92
N GLU A 284 18.77 -2.64 -11.79
CA GLU A 284 19.43 -3.78 -11.13
C GLU A 284 20.76 -4.16 -11.79
N ARG A 285 20.91 -3.94 -13.10
CA ARG A 285 22.12 -4.28 -13.84
C ARG A 285 23.19 -3.18 -13.85
N ASN A 286 22.77 -1.92 -13.81
CA ASN A 286 23.65 -0.78 -14.09
C ASN A 286 23.92 0.11 -12.88
N LEU A 287 23.10 0.06 -11.82
CA LEU A 287 23.39 0.77 -10.57
C LEU A 287 24.00 -0.22 -9.58
N GLU A 288 25.20 0.09 -9.10
CA GLU A 288 25.96 -0.79 -8.19
C GLU A 288 25.75 -0.43 -6.73
N SER A 289 25.72 0.86 -6.41
CA SER A 289 25.49 1.36 -5.05
C SER A 289 25.00 2.80 -5.09
N GLY A 290 24.46 3.30 -3.98
CA GLY A 290 24.08 4.70 -3.82
C GLY A 290 22.88 4.86 -2.92
N ARG A 291 22.45 6.12 -2.76
CA ARG A 291 21.28 6.48 -1.97
C ARG A 291 20.34 7.33 -2.81
N ILE A 292 19.06 6.99 -2.78
CA ILE A 292 17.96 7.81 -3.31
C ILE A 292 17.28 8.46 -2.11
N SER A 293 16.98 9.75 -2.17
CA SER A 293 16.40 10.51 -1.06
C SER A 293 15.38 11.55 -1.52
N ASN A 294 14.60 12.05 -0.56
CA ASN A 294 13.59 13.10 -0.79
C ASN A 294 12.63 12.73 -1.93
N GLY A 295 12.11 11.50 -1.89
CA GLY A 295 11.18 11.01 -2.89
C GLY A 295 9.83 11.67 -2.73
N GLU A 296 9.29 12.24 -3.80
CA GLU A 296 7.95 12.84 -3.86
C GLU A 296 7.12 12.11 -4.93
N LEU A 297 6.08 11.41 -4.49
CA LEU A 297 5.22 10.59 -5.33
C LEU A 297 3.88 11.28 -5.54
N THR A 298 3.44 11.33 -6.80
CA THR A 298 2.05 11.57 -7.17
C THR A 298 1.60 10.46 -8.10
N PHE A 299 0.45 9.88 -7.82
CA PHE A 299 -0.20 8.91 -8.69
C PHE A 299 -1.65 9.32 -8.91
N LEU A 300 -2.06 9.37 -10.16
CA LEU A 300 -3.42 9.62 -10.58
C LEU A 300 -3.85 8.49 -11.50
N HIS A 301 -5.05 7.97 -11.29
CA HIS A 301 -5.75 7.12 -12.24
C HIS A 301 -7.18 7.64 -12.35
N ASP A 302 -7.65 7.79 -13.59
CA ASP A 302 -9.00 8.25 -13.90
C ASP A 302 -9.48 7.50 -15.14
N GLU A 303 -10.44 6.59 -14.95
CA GLU A 303 -10.99 5.79 -16.06
C GLU A 303 -11.80 6.62 -17.07
N GLU A 304 -12.33 7.78 -16.66
CA GLU A 304 -13.12 8.67 -17.50
C GLU A 304 -12.24 9.62 -18.35
N ALA A 305 -10.96 9.75 -18.00
CA ALA A 305 -10.01 10.56 -18.75
C ALA A 305 -9.68 9.97 -20.14
N HIS A 306 -9.14 10.81 -21.02
CA HIS A 306 -8.61 10.37 -22.31
C HIS A 306 -7.50 9.33 -22.13
N ALA A 307 -7.37 8.38 -23.06
CA ALA A 307 -6.47 7.22 -22.92
C ALA A 307 -5.04 7.57 -22.48
N ASP A 308 -4.49 8.68 -22.98
CA ASP A 308 -3.12 9.14 -22.68
C ASP A 308 -2.98 9.86 -21.32
N GLU A 309 -4.10 10.09 -20.62
CA GLU A 309 -4.23 10.79 -19.34
C GLU A 309 -4.85 9.88 -18.25
N LYS A 310 -5.28 8.67 -18.61
CA LYS A 310 -5.96 7.72 -17.71
C LYS A 310 -5.15 7.32 -16.50
N ALA A 311 -3.83 7.34 -16.59
CA ALA A 311 -2.95 7.05 -15.48
C ALA A 311 -1.70 7.91 -15.61
N GLY A 312 -1.32 8.55 -14.51
CA GLY A 312 -0.11 9.36 -14.41
C GLY A 312 0.63 8.97 -13.14
N LEU A 313 1.87 8.51 -13.29
CA LEU A 313 2.82 8.35 -12.21
C LEU A 313 3.87 9.44 -12.33
N GLN A 314 4.19 10.11 -11.22
CA GLN A 314 5.35 10.96 -11.11
C GLN A 314 6.04 10.69 -9.78
N LEU A 315 7.34 10.41 -9.85
CA LEU A 315 8.23 10.32 -8.70
C LEU A 315 9.45 11.21 -8.95
N ASP A 316 9.56 12.31 -8.21
CA ASP A 316 10.75 13.15 -8.17
C ASP A 316 11.63 12.72 -6.99
N PHE A 317 12.95 12.69 -7.18
CA PHE A 317 13.89 12.29 -6.13
C PHE A 317 15.26 12.91 -6.31
N GLN A 318 16.06 12.84 -5.25
CA GLN A 318 17.49 13.14 -5.27
C GLN A 318 18.29 11.85 -5.17
N PHE A 319 19.52 11.85 -5.66
CA PHE A 319 20.44 10.75 -5.45
C PHE A 319 21.84 11.27 -5.10
N ASP A 320 22.55 10.48 -4.30
CA ASP A 320 23.93 10.74 -3.90
C ASP A 320 24.74 9.44 -3.81
N GLN A 321 26.07 9.58 -3.91
CA GLN A 321 27.03 8.48 -3.86
C GLN A 321 26.70 7.34 -4.83
N LEU A 322 26.07 7.68 -5.96
CA LEU A 322 25.64 6.70 -6.95
C LEU A 322 26.86 6.19 -7.73
N VAL A 323 26.98 4.86 -7.83
CA VAL A 323 27.93 4.19 -8.71
C VAL A 323 27.15 3.58 -9.87
N ALA A 324 27.36 4.10 -11.08
CA ALA A 324 26.57 3.76 -12.25
C ALA A 324 27.44 3.33 -13.43
N HIS A 325 27.09 2.20 -14.03
CA HIS A 325 27.73 1.65 -15.24
C HIS A 325 26.91 2.07 -16.46
N VAL A 326 27.34 3.13 -17.14
CA VAL A 326 26.65 3.64 -18.34
C VAL A 326 26.71 2.65 -19.50
N LEU A 327 27.89 2.09 -19.76
CA LEU A 327 28.14 1.13 -20.82
C LEU A 327 29.30 0.23 -20.43
N ARG A 328 29.05 -1.02 -20.03
CA ARG A 328 30.13 -1.97 -19.72
C ARG A 328 30.87 -2.36 -21.02
N PRO A 329 32.21 -2.50 -21.03
CA PRO A 329 33.15 -2.48 -19.89
C PRO A 329 33.78 -1.10 -19.56
N MET A 330 33.21 0.03 -19.99
CA MET A 330 33.74 1.35 -19.66
C MET A 330 33.78 1.60 -18.14
N PRO A 331 34.66 2.48 -17.64
CA PRO A 331 34.72 2.86 -16.24
C PRO A 331 33.37 3.36 -15.72
N PRO A 332 32.97 3.01 -14.48
CA PRO A 332 31.74 3.52 -13.90
C PRO A 332 31.83 5.02 -13.62
N ILE A 333 30.68 5.66 -13.53
CA ILE A 333 30.55 6.96 -12.88
C ILE A 333 30.56 6.71 -11.37
N LEU A 334 31.50 7.34 -10.67
CA LEU A 334 31.69 7.25 -9.23
C LEU A 334 31.12 8.50 -8.53
N GLY A 335 30.48 8.28 -7.38
CA GLY A 335 30.02 9.35 -6.50
C GLY A 335 29.00 10.28 -7.17
N ALA A 336 28.21 9.76 -8.12
CA ALA A 336 27.25 10.58 -8.84
C ALA A 336 26.20 11.14 -7.88
N LYS A 337 25.88 12.43 -8.06
CA LYS A 337 24.83 13.12 -7.31
C LYS A 337 23.98 13.98 -8.23
N GLY A 338 22.71 14.13 -7.89
CA GLY A 338 21.80 14.96 -8.66
C GLY A 338 20.34 14.63 -8.41
N ARG A 339 19.51 14.82 -9.44
CA ARG A 339 18.05 14.71 -9.36
C ARG A 339 17.50 13.76 -10.41
N GLY A 340 16.48 13.01 -10.04
CA GLY A 340 15.76 12.09 -10.90
C GLY A 340 14.27 12.40 -10.96
N ARG A 341 13.66 12.09 -12.09
CA ARG A 341 12.22 12.09 -12.30
C ARG A 341 11.81 10.82 -13.02
N LEU A 342 11.01 9.99 -12.37
CA LEU A 342 10.36 8.83 -12.94
C LEU A 342 8.91 9.18 -13.28
N THR A 343 8.48 8.83 -14.48
CA THR A 343 7.07 8.83 -14.87
C THR A 343 6.66 7.50 -15.47
N ASP A 344 5.37 7.37 -15.78
CA ASP A 344 4.81 6.29 -16.60
C ASP A 344 5.51 6.14 -17.97
N ARG A 345 6.10 7.21 -18.50
CA ARG A 345 6.72 7.27 -19.84
C ARG A 345 8.23 7.03 -19.85
N GLY A 346 8.91 7.26 -18.72
CA GLY A 346 10.36 7.16 -18.67
C GLY A 346 11.00 7.63 -17.37
N LEU A 347 12.32 7.59 -17.33
CA LEU A 347 13.17 8.06 -16.25
C LEU A 347 14.14 9.11 -16.78
N THR A 348 14.20 10.28 -16.15
CA THR A 348 15.21 11.30 -16.44
C THR A 348 16.11 11.50 -15.22
N LEU A 349 17.43 11.45 -15.40
CA LEU A 349 18.43 11.74 -14.38
C LEU A 349 19.28 12.93 -14.83
N HIS A 350 19.40 13.92 -13.96
CA HIS A 350 20.32 15.05 -14.12
C HIS A 350 21.50 14.87 -13.17
N ILE A 351 22.70 14.76 -13.72
CA ILE A 351 23.93 14.55 -12.96
C ILE A 351 24.55 15.92 -12.66
N GLU A 352 24.59 16.28 -11.39
CA GLU A 352 25.10 17.57 -10.90
C GLU A 352 26.54 17.45 -10.38
N GLY A 353 27.00 16.23 -10.12
CA GLY A 353 28.39 15.93 -9.77
C GLY A 353 28.69 14.44 -9.85
N GLY A 354 29.97 14.09 -9.79
CA GLY A 354 30.50 12.74 -9.96
C GLY A 354 31.69 12.75 -10.92
N GLU A 355 32.34 11.61 -11.06
CA GLU A 355 33.51 11.46 -11.95
C GLU A 355 33.50 10.12 -12.69
N ALA A 356 34.09 10.08 -13.88
CA ALA A 356 34.38 8.86 -14.62
C ALA A 356 35.86 8.87 -15.01
N ASP A 357 36.63 7.89 -14.53
CA ASP A 357 38.09 7.84 -14.73
C ASP A 357 38.83 9.15 -14.34
N GLY A 358 38.38 9.77 -13.25
CA GLY A 358 38.91 11.05 -12.74
C GLY A 358 38.47 12.30 -13.53
N LEU A 359 37.62 12.16 -14.55
CA LEU A 359 37.03 13.28 -15.28
C LEU A 359 35.68 13.67 -14.67
N PRO A 360 35.44 14.95 -14.34
CA PRO A 360 34.15 15.40 -13.81
C PRO A 360 33.05 15.24 -14.87
N VAL A 361 31.89 14.72 -14.45
CA VAL A 361 30.73 14.47 -15.33
C VAL A 361 29.53 15.38 -15.06
N ALA A 362 29.73 16.48 -14.33
CA ALA A 362 28.67 17.41 -13.98
C ALA A 362 28.01 18.04 -15.22
N GLY A 363 26.68 18.16 -15.18
CA GLY A 363 25.87 18.66 -16.31
C GLY A 363 25.48 17.59 -17.33
N SER A 364 25.80 16.33 -17.06
CA SER A 364 25.35 15.17 -17.84
C SER A 364 23.88 14.83 -17.57
N GLN A 365 23.24 14.18 -18.54
CA GLN A 365 21.84 13.77 -18.46
C GLN A 365 21.66 12.35 -19.00
N VAL A 366 20.80 11.57 -18.34
CA VAL A 366 20.35 10.25 -18.79
C VAL A 366 18.83 10.31 -18.94
N VAL A 367 18.32 9.85 -20.08
CA VAL A 367 16.89 9.73 -20.35
C VAL A 367 16.60 8.31 -20.80
N LEU A 368 15.84 7.57 -20.00
CA LEU A 368 15.29 6.27 -20.37
C LEU A 368 13.84 6.51 -20.81
N SER A 369 13.48 6.07 -22.01
CA SER A 369 12.15 6.32 -22.58
C SER A 369 11.46 5.03 -23.04
N GLY A 370 10.14 5.12 -23.21
CA GLY A 370 9.33 3.99 -23.68
C GLY A 370 8.88 3.05 -22.56
N PHE A 371 8.80 3.54 -21.32
CA PHE A 371 8.11 2.79 -20.26
C PHE A 371 6.61 2.66 -20.63
N GLY A 372 5.99 1.55 -20.24
CA GLY A 372 4.60 1.23 -20.61
C GLY A 372 4.40 0.58 -21.99
N LYS A 373 5.45 0.45 -22.81
CA LYS A 373 5.44 -0.38 -24.04
C LYS A 373 5.89 -1.81 -23.72
N SER A 374 5.64 -2.76 -24.63
CA SER A 374 6.05 -4.17 -24.46
C SER A 374 7.56 -4.34 -24.20
N GLU A 375 8.38 -3.39 -24.66
CA GLU A 375 9.81 -3.30 -24.36
C GLU A 375 10.21 -1.80 -24.17
N PRO A 376 11.02 -1.46 -23.16
CA PRO A 376 11.64 -0.14 -23.06
C PRO A 376 12.48 0.11 -24.32
N THR A 377 12.35 1.30 -24.92
CA THR A 377 12.71 1.44 -26.33
C THR A 377 14.07 2.13 -26.55
N ALA A 378 14.48 3.05 -25.67
CA ALA A 378 15.76 3.74 -25.80
C ALA A 378 16.30 4.31 -24.47
N ALA A 379 17.62 4.31 -24.35
CA ALA A 379 18.38 5.10 -23.40
C ALA A 379 19.19 6.15 -24.16
N ASP A 380 18.91 7.42 -23.91
CA ASP A 380 19.64 8.57 -24.45
C ASP A 380 20.49 9.20 -23.35
N ILE A 381 21.80 9.25 -23.59
CA ILE A 381 22.77 9.70 -22.59
C ILE A 381 23.59 10.83 -23.18
N GLN A 382 23.44 12.02 -22.59
CA GLN A 382 24.31 13.15 -22.84
C GLN A 382 25.38 13.19 -21.75
N LEU A 383 26.59 12.74 -22.08
CA LEU A 383 27.73 12.81 -21.19
C LEU A 383 28.53 14.08 -21.47
N LYS A 384 28.68 14.94 -20.46
CA LYS A 384 29.51 16.14 -20.51
C LYS A 384 30.71 15.96 -19.60
N MET A 385 31.90 16.24 -20.11
CA MET A 385 33.13 16.17 -19.34
C MET A 385 34.12 17.25 -19.77
N SER A 386 34.96 17.66 -18.83
CA SER A 386 35.99 18.67 -19.04
C SER A 386 37.27 18.25 -18.34
N GLY A 387 38.40 18.22 -19.04
CA GLY A 387 39.63 17.68 -18.46
C GLY A 387 40.86 17.80 -19.34
N ALA A 388 41.92 17.08 -18.96
CA ALA A 388 43.12 16.97 -19.78
C ALA A 388 42.81 16.16 -21.03
N LEU A 389 43.21 16.65 -22.21
CA LEU A 389 42.91 16.00 -23.49
C LEU A 389 43.36 14.52 -23.54
N PRO A 390 44.54 14.13 -23.02
CA PRO A 390 44.94 12.71 -22.97
C PRO A 390 43.97 11.82 -22.19
N GLN A 391 43.41 12.32 -21.09
CA GLN A 391 42.46 11.56 -20.28
C GLN A 391 41.14 11.35 -21.02
N ILE A 392 40.64 12.40 -21.70
CA ILE A 392 39.42 12.31 -22.51
C ILE A 392 39.59 11.29 -23.65
N LEU A 393 40.75 11.32 -24.32
CA LEU A 393 41.04 10.39 -25.42
C LEU A 393 41.13 8.94 -24.93
N ARG A 394 41.73 8.69 -23.77
CA ARG A 394 41.73 7.35 -23.15
C ARG A 394 40.31 6.88 -22.82
N LEU A 395 39.45 7.77 -22.30
CA LEU A 395 38.08 7.42 -21.94
C LEU A 395 37.24 6.99 -23.17
N ILE A 396 37.36 7.68 -24.29
CA ILE A 396 36.66 7.31 -25.54
C ILE A 396 37.32 6.14 -26.30
N ASP A 397 38.47 5.66 -25.83
CA ASP A 397 39.16 4.49 -26.38
C ASP A 397 38.79 3.17 -25.69
N TYR A 398 38.09 3.23 -24.55
CA TYR A 398 37.55 2.01 -23.93
C TYR A 398 36.60 1.29 -24.89
N GLU A 399 36.61 -0.04 -24.83
CA GLU A 399 35.59 -0.85 -25.51
C GLU A 399 34.19 -0.51 -24.96
N PRO A 400 33.15 -0.50 -25.80
CA PRO A 400 33.17 -0.85 -27.23
C PRO A 400 33.52 0.30 -28.19
N LEU A 401 33.86 1.49 -27.70
CA LEU A 401 34.02 2.69 -28.54
C LEU A 401 35.30 2.67 -29.37
N GLY A 402 36.46 2.44 -28.74
CA GLY A 402 37.76 2.26 -29.42
C GLY A 402 38.18 3.39 -30.39
N TYR A 403 37.66 4.61 -30.22
CA TYR A 403 37.77 5.66 -31.24
C TYR A 403 39.19 6.16 -31.43
N THR A 404 39.95 6.27 -30.35
CA THR A 404 41.27 6.90 -30.39
C THR A 404 42.22 6.03 -31.19
N THR A 405 42.22 4.73 -30.92
CA THR A 405 42.91 3.70 -31.68
C THR A 405 42.42 3.65 -33.13
N ALA A 406 41.10 3.75 -33.38
CA ALA A 406 40.54 3.75 -34.74
C ALA A 406 41.01 4.94 -35.60
N PHE A 407 41.25 6.10 -34.98
CA PHE A 407 41.78 7.29 -35.67
C PHE A 407 43.31 7.40 -35.65
N GLY A 408 44.02 6.41 -35.07
CA GLY A 408 45.48 6.40 -34.99
C GLY A 408 46.07 7.52 -34.13
N LEU A 409 45.31 7.99 -33.14
CA LEU A 409 45.74 9.02 -32.20
C LEU A 409 46.45 8.36 -31.02
N ASP A 410 47.60 8.91 -30.60
CA ASP A 410 48.26 8.53 -29.35
C ASP A 410 47.92 9.58 -28.27
N PRO A 411 47.12 9.24 -27.24
CA PRO A 411 46.79 10.15 -26.15
C PRO A 411 48.00 10.82 -25.51
N ASP A 412 49.12 10.10 -25.40
CA ASP A 412 50.31 10.55 -24.67
C ASP A 412 51.13 11.57 -25.46
N SER A 413 50.92 11.61 -26.78
CA SER A 413 51.54 12.58 -27.68
C SER A 413 50.85 13.95 -27.69
N LEU A 414 49.67 14.05 -27.06
CA LEU A 414 48.82 15.23 -27.07
C LEU A 414 48.85 15.97 -25.72
N SER A 415 48.60 17.28 -25.75
CA SER A 415 48.55 18.10 -24.53
C SER A 415 47.46 19.15 -24.63
N GLY A 416 47.09 19.74 -23.50
CA GLY A 416 46.05 20.75 -23.40
C GLY A 416 44.80 20.26 -22.66
N ARG A 417 43.74 21.06 -22.76
CA ARG A 417 42.44 20.79 -22.14
C ARG A 417 41.35 20.77 -23.21
N GLY A 418 40.33 19.97 -22.97
CA GLY A 418 39.17 19.89 -23.86
C GLY A 418 37.88 19.72 -23.08
N ASP A 419 36.79 20.02 -23.77
CA ASP A 419 35.43 19.75 -23.35
C ASP A 419 34.84 18.73 -24.32
N LEU A 420 34.30 17.62 -23.80
CA LEU A 420 33.62 16.61 -24.59
C LEU A 420 32.14 16.58 -24.23
N VAL A 421 31.31 16.61 -25.27
CA VAL A 421 29.88 16.30 -25.18
C VAL A 421 29.63 15.08 -26.05
N ALA A 422 29.37 13.94 -25.42
CA ALA A 422 29.02 12.71 -26.10
C ALA A 422 27.52 12.45 -26.00
N TYR A 423 26.90 12.05 -27.11
CA TYR A 423 25.49 11.66 -27.19
C TYR A 423 25.42 10.18 -27.52
N LEU A 424 25.05 9.36 -26.55
CA LEU A 424 24.98 7.91 -26.69
C LEU A 424 23.51 7.49 -26.69
N THR A 425 23.07 6.79 -27.73
CA THR A 425 21.72 6.21 -27.80
C THR A 425 21.81 4.69 -27.90
N PHE A 426 21.12 4.00 -26.97
CA PHE A 426 21.09 2.54 -26.89
C PHE A 426 19.65 2.01 -26.89
N PRO A 427 19.32 0.97 -27.66
CA PRO A 427 18.08 0.24 -27.45
C PRO A 427 18.16 -0.62 -26.18
N LEU A 428 17.13 -0.61 -25.35
CA LEU A 428 17.12 -1.29 -24.04
C LEU A 428 16.77 -2.80 -24.13
N VAL A 429 16.97 -3.43 -25.30
CA VAL A 429 16.63 -4.85 -25.56
C VAL A 429 17.67 -5.83 -25.01
N LYS A 430 17.24 -7.07 -24.76
CA LYS A 430 17.96 -8.14 -24.01
C LYS A 430 19.39 -8.49 -24.46
N SER A 431 19.80 -8.08 -25.66
CA SER A 431 21.15 -8.30 -26.17
C SER A 431 21.55 -7.12 -27.05
N LEU A 432 22.33 -6.20 -26.48
CA LEU A 432 22.98 -5.13 -27.22
C LEU A 432 24.20 -5.72 -27.96
N SER A 433 24.19 -5.62 -29.29
CA SER A 433 25.38 -5.76 -30.13
C SER A 433 25.91 -4.37 -30.48
N LEU A 434 27.19 -4.28 -30.85
CA LEU A 434 27.88 -3.02 -31.17
C LEU A 434 27.21 -2.23 -32.32
N ASN A 435 26.49 -2.93 -33.19
CA ASN A 435 25.76 -2.33 -34.32
C ASN A 435 24.45 -1.63 -33.89
N ASP A 436 24.03 -1.83 -32.64
CA ASP A 436 22.78 -1.28 -32.10
C ASP A 436 22.99 0.10 -31.43
N VAL A 437 24.22 0.59 -31.33
CA VAL A 437 24.56 1.90 -30.76
C VAL A 437 24.57 2.96 -31.86
N ALA A 438 23.63 3.91 -31.82
CA ALA A 438 23.61 5.04 -32.73
C ALA A 438 24.23 6.28 -32.05
N LEU A 439 25.22 6.89 -32.70
CA LEU A 439 25.71 8.23 -32.36
C LEU A 439 25.23 9.22 -33.43
N PRO A 440 24.22 10.06 -33.16
CA PRO A 440 23.93 11.16 -34.06
C PRO A 440 25.07 12.19 -33.96
N LEU A 441 26.00 12.16 -34.92
CA LEU A 441 26.98 13.21 -35.12
C LEU A 441 26.26 14.46 -35.65
N MET A 442 25.78 15.33 -34.76
CA MET A 442 25.38 16.69 -35.14
C MET A 442 26.58 17.64 -34.98
N PRO A 443 27.12 18.23 -36.06
CA PRO A 443 28.07 19.31 -35.93
C PRO A 443 27.37 20.57 -35.37
N PRO A 444 28.07 21.38 -34.55
CA PRO A 444 27.49 22.51 -33.80
C PRO A 444 27.00 23.71 -34.64
N TRP A 445 26.82 23.56 -35.96
CA TRP A 445 26.38 24.62 -36.87
C TRP A 445 25.18 24.25 -37.74
N ALA A 446 24.54 23.10 -37.53
CA ALA A 446 23.31 22.74 -38.23
C ALA A 446 22.08 23.05 -37.36
N THR A 447 21.53 24.26 -37.52
CA THR A 447 20.15 24.62 -37.14
C THR A 447 19.17 24.30 -38.26
#